data_AF-A0A4Q2YNA7-F1
#
_entry.id   AF-A0A4Q2YNA7-F1
#
_cell.length_a   1.000
_cell.length_b   1.000
_cell.length_c   1.000
_cell.angle_alpha   90.00
_cell.angle_beta   90.00
_cell.angle_gamma   90.00
#
_symmetry.space_group_name_H-M   'P 1'
#
loop_
_entity.id
_entity.type
_entity.pdbx_description
1 polymer ?
#
loop_
_entity_poly.entity_id
_entity_poly.type
_entity_poly.pdbx_seq_one_letter_code
_entity_poly.pdbx_strand_id
1 'polypeptide(L)'
;VDPNESWTIDEVRGLQGLMTDLRIDLLEQPLPADADSDLVGFHSAIPIAGDEAVHVAADLGGLPDGYGVVNIKLDKTGGLTAALDLAEAARARGIGVMTGCMICSSLSIAPAWAIAAQSSFVDLDGPLWLAEDRAGGVSAANGIMSPPQPGFWGGI
;
A
#
# COMPACT_ATOMS: atom_id res chain seq x y z
N VAL A 1 -7.13 3.60 -7.16
CA VAL A 1 -6.88 2.97 -8.47
C VAL A 1 -5.40 2.70 -8.56
N ASP A 2 -5.02 1.59 -9.20
CA ASP A 2 -3.63 1.16 -9.32
C ASP A 2 -3.36 0.80 -10.79
N PRO A 3 -2.60 1.62 -11.52
CA PRO A 3 -2.17 1.33 -12.88
C PRO A 3 -0.92 0.44 -12.96
N ASN A 4 -0.25 0.14 -11.84
CA ASN A 4 1.01 -0.61 -11.77
C ASN A 4 2.03 -0.13 -12.81
N GLU A 5 2.52 1.10 -12.65
CA GLU A 5 3.59 1.70 -13.46
C GLU A 5 3.21 1.99 -14.93
N SER A 6 1.96 1.80 -15.34
CA SER A 6 1.58 1.83 -16.75
C SER A 6 1.24 3.20 -17.34
N TRP A 7 1.18 4.26 -16.53
CA TRP A 7 0.81 5.61 -16.98
C TRP A 7 2.02 6.52 -17.18
N THR A 8 1.81 7.56 -17.97
CA THR A 8 2.70 8.70 -18.14
C THR A 8 2.26 9.87 -17.25
N ILE A 9 3.16 10.82 -17.00
CA ILE A 9 2.79 12.02 -16.23
C ILE A 9 1.71 12.86 -16.93
N ASP A 10 1.67 12.84 -18.27
CA ASP A 10 0.65 13.57 -19.02
C ASP A 10 -0.75 12.96 -18.85
N GLU A 11 -0.85 11.63 -18.75
CA GLU A 11 -2.09 10.94 -18.38
C GLU A 11 -2.49 11.29 -16.94
N VAL A 12 -1.55 11.24 -16.00
CA VAL A 12 -1.80 11.62 -14.59
C VAL A 12 -2.35 13.05 -14.51
N ARG A 13 -1.73 14.01 -15.22
CA ARG A 13 -2.19 15.41 -15.31
C ARG A 13 -3.57 15.53 -15.96
N GLY A 14 -3.79 14.83 -17.07
CA GLY A 14 -5.06 14.87 -17.80
C GLY A 14 -6.24 14.29 -17.02
N LEU A 15 -5.99 13.33 -16.12
CA LEU A 15 -7.02 12.61 -15.36
C LEU A 15 -7.39 13.28 -14.03
N GLN A 16 -6.69 14.32 -13.58
CA GLN A 16 -6.92 14.97 -12.27
C GLN A 16 -8.38 15.38 -12.02
N GLY A 17 -9.01 16.01 -13.02
CA GLY A 17 -10.41 16.41 -12.94
C GLY A 17 -11.35 15.21 -12.83
N LEU A 18 -11.13 14.19 -13.66
CA LEU A 18 -11.95 12.98 -13.66
C LEU A 18 -11.81 12.21 -12.34
N MET A 19 -10.61 12.11 -11.79
CA MET A 19 -10.38 11.44 -10.50
C MET A 19 -11.14 12.14 -9.36
N THR A 20 -11.20 13.48 -9.39
CA THR A 20 -12.02 14.26 -8.46
C THR A 20 -13.51 13.99 -8.66
N ASP A 21 -14.01 14.06 -9.90
CA ASP A 21 -15.42 13.86 -10.24
C ASP A 21 -15.92 12.47 -9.84
N LEU A 22 -15.07 11.45 -10.01
CA LEU A 22 -15.35 10.06 -9.63
C LEU A 22 -15.12 9.78 -8.15
N ARG A 23 -14.60 10.75 -7.39
CA ARG A 23 -14.26 10.62 -5.96
C ARG A 23 -13.29 9.46 -5.70
N ILE A 24 -12.21 9.40 -6.49
CA ILE A 24 -11.12 8.46 -6.27
C ILE A 24 -10.32 8.89 -5.05
N ASP A 25 -10.14 8.01 -4.07
CA ASP A 25 -9.44 8.34 -2.82
C ASP A 25 -7.90 8.24 -2.90
N LEU A 26 -7.38 7.42 -3.82
CA LEU A 26 -5.95 7.14 -3.94
C LEU A 26 -5.57 6.73 -5.37
N LEU A 27 -4.44 7.24 -5.87
CA LEU A 27 -3.75 6.76 -7.07
C LEU A 27 -2.44 6.07 -6.67
N GLU A 28 -2.34 4.77 -6.86
CA GLU A 28 -1.13 4.00 -6.54
C GLU A 28 -0.22 3.89 -7.76
N GLN A 29 1.09 4.02 -7.54
CA GLN A 29 2.19 3.89 -8.51
C GLN A 29 1.82 4.11 -9.98
N PRO A 30 1.49 5.36 -10.40
CA PRO A 30 1.10 5.60 -11.78
C PRO A 30 2.27 5.48 -12.76
N LEU A 31 3.48 5.91 -12.35
CA LEU A 31 4.67 5.96 -13.21
C LEU A 31 5.63 4.80 -12.87
N PRO A 32 6.47 4.36 -13.82
CA PRO A 32 7.56 3.44 -13.54
C PRO A 32 8.48 3.97 -12.45
N ALA A 33 8.83 3.12 -11.48
CA ALA A 33 9.66 3.47 -10.33
C ALA A 33 11.06 3.98 -10.72
N ASP A 34 11.57 3.62 -11.90
CA ASP A 34 12.84 4.11 -12.44
C ASP A 34 12.70 5.37 -13.33
N ALA A 35 11.47 5.86 -13.51
CA ALA A 35 11.13 6.99 -14.38
C ALA A 35 10.05 7.91 -13.78
N ASP A 36 10.06 8.11 -12.46
CA ASP A 36 9.03 8.87 -11.74
C ASP A 36 9.47 10.29 -11.32
N SER A 37 10.59 10.79 -11.85
CA SER A 37 11.13 12.11 -11.52
C SER A 37 10.17 13.27 -11.83
N ASP A 38 9.22 13.05 -12.74
CA ASP A 38 8.18 14.02 -13.10
C ASP A 38 7.16 14.26 -11.96
N LEU A 39 7.17 13.44 -10.91
CA LEU A 39 6.39 13.66 -9.69
C LEU A 39 7.04 14.68 -8.74
N VAL A 40 8.30 15.06 -8.94
CA VAL A 40 8.96 16.07 -8.10
C VAL A 40 8.28 17.43 -8.28
N GLY A 41 7.77 17.99 -7.17
CA GLY A 41 7.00 19.22 -7.16
C GLY A 41 5.61 19.10 -7.80
N PHE A 42 5.16 17.90 -8.17
CA PHE A 42 3.82 17.69 -8.70
C PHE A 42 2.79 17.69 -7.58
N HIS A 43 1.80 18.59 -7.68
CA HIS A 43 0.69 18.66 -6.74
C HIS A 43 -0.55 17.98 -7.32
N SER A 44 -0.75 16.72 -6.95
CA SER A 44 -1.94 15.95 -7.33
C SER A 44 -3.19 16.40 -6.56
N ALA A 45 -4.34 16.36 -7.22
CA ALA A 45 -5.66 16.61 -6.64
C ALA A 45 -6.10 15.52 -5.66
N ILE A 46 -5.56 14.30 -5.82
CA ILE A 46 -5.75 13.17 -4.92
C ILE A 46 -4.38 12.63 -4.48
N PRO A 47 -4.26 11.99 -3.30
CA PRO A 47 -2.98 11.43 -2.86
C PRO A 47 -2.44 10.39 -3.86
N ILE A 48 -1.12 10.40 -4.04
CA ILE A 48 -0.41 9.38 -4.80
C ILE A 48 0.35 8.48 -3.82
N ALA A 49 0.16 7.16 -3.93
CA ALA A 49 0.92 6.17 -3.19
C ALA A 49 2.10 5.64 -4.01
N GLY A 50 3.28 5.55 -3.39
CA GLY A 50 4.39 4.79 -3.94
C GLY A 50 4.28 3.32 -3.51
N ASP A 51 4.32 2.40 -4.46
CA ASP A 51 4.42 0.95 -4.22
C ASP A 51 5.78 0.43 -4.72
N GLU A 52 5.94 0.24 -6.03
CA GLU A 52 7.19 -0.24 -6.64
C GLU A 52 8.38 0.72 -6.37
N ALA A 53 8.13 2.01 -6.16
CA ALA A 53 9.16 2.99 -5.83
C ALA A 53 9.69 2.92 -4.37
N VAL A 54 9.10 2.09 -3.49
CA VAL A 54 9.48 2.04 -2.07
C VAL A 54 9.40 0.62 -1.51
N HIS A 55 10.52 0.10 -1.01
CA HIS A 55 10.59 -1.25 -0.45
C HIS A 55 10.90 -1.24 1.05
N VAL A 56 11.82 -0.39 1.48
CA VAL A 56 12.31 -0.27 2.87
C VAL A 56 12.48 1.19 3.26
N ALA A 57 12.68 1.45 4.57
CA ALA A 57 12.84 2.81 5.11
C ALA A 57 13.97 3.62 4.45
N ALA A 58 15.02 2.95 3.95
CA ALA A 58 16.15 3.60 3.27
C ALA A 58 15.74 4.26 1.93
N ASP A 59 14.72 3.73 1.26
CA ASP A 59 14.28 4.20 -0.06
C ASP A 59 13.58 5.55 0.02
N LEU A 60 12.96 5.87 1.17
CA LEU A 60 12.24 7.11 1.39
C LEU A 60 13.09 8.35 1.08
N GLY A 61 14.41 8.29 1.22
CA GLY A 61 15.31 9.42 0.93
C GLY A 61 15.37 9.81 -0.54
N GLY A 62 15.08 8.89 -1.46
CA GLY A 62 15.05 9.12 -2.90
C GLY A 62 13.64 9.29 -3.47
N LEU A 63 12.60 9.04 -2.67
CA LEU A 63 11.21 9.08 -3.11
C LEU A 63 10.80 10.53 -3.49
N PRO A 64 10.24 10.77 -4.69
CA PRO A 64 9.67 12.06 -5.07
C PRO A 64 8.66 12.59 -4.04
N ASP A 65 8.64 13.91 -3.83
CA ASP A 65 7.72 14.57 -2.89
C ASP A 65 6.26 14.61 -3.37
N GLY A 66 5.99 14.25 -4.63
CA GLY A 66 4.64 13.99 -5.13
C GLY A 66 3.97 12.75 -4.53
N TYR A 67 4.73 11.82 -3.95
CA TYR A 67 4.16 10.68 -3.21
C TYR A 67 3.73 11.10 -1.81
N GLY A 68 2.42 11.16 -1.59
CA GLY A 68 1.82 11.50 -0.29
C GLY A 68 1.56 10.29 0.60
N VAL A 69 1.67 9.08 0.07
CA VAL A 69 1.43 7.81 0.77
C VAL A 69 2.49 6.79 0.34
N VAL A 70 2.84 5.85 1.22
CA VAL A 70 3.64 4.66 0.85
C VAL A 70 2.83 3.40 1.09
N ASN A 71 2.85 2.47 0.13
CA ASN A 71 2.29 1.13 0.28
C ASN A 71 3.34 0.18 0.88
N ILE A 72 3.12 -0.23 2.13
CA ILE A 72 3.99 -1.15 2.85
C ILE A 72 3.49 -2.57 2.63
N LYS A 73 4.31 -3.39 1.96
CA LYS A 73 4.09 -4.83 1.78
C LYS A 73 5.20 -5.59 2.48
N LEU A 74 4.86 -6.60 3.28
CA LEU A 74 5.86 -7.38 4.03
C LEU A 74 6.86 -8.09 3.12
N ASP A 75 6.43 -8.50 1.93
CA ASP A 75 7.28 -9.11 0.92
C ASP A 75 8.35 -8.15 0.38
N LYS A 76 8.04 -6.84 0.31
CA LYS A 76 9.02 -5.81 -0.10
C LYS A 76 9.99 -5.47 1.02
N THR A 77 9.48 -5.36 2.25
CA THR A 77 10.29 -4.98 3.42
C THR A 77 11.17 -6.13 3.92
N GLY A 78 10.87 -7.37 3.52
CA GLY A 78 11.53 -8.56 4.06
C GLY A 78 11.04 -8.92 5.47
N GLY A 79 9.80 -8.56 5.82
CA GLY A 79 9.13 -8.94 7.07
C GLY A 79 8.67 -7.77 7.95
N LEU A 80 8.04 -8.13 9.08
CA LEU A 80 7.33 -7.19 9.96
C LEU A 80 8.24 -6.14 10.61
N THR A 81 9.47 -6.49 10.99
CA THR A 81 10.39 -5.56 11.65
C THR A 81 10.70 -4.36 10.74
N ALA A 82 11.17 -4.62 9.51
CA ALA A 82 11.47 -3.56 8.55
C ALA A 82 10.21 -2.81 8.08
N ALA A 83 9.05 -3.46 8.11
CA ALA A 83 7.77 -2.79 7.82
C ALA A 83 7.38 -1.78 8.90
N LEU A 84 7.60 -2.10 10.18
CA LEU A 84 7.40 -1.17 11.29
C LEU A 84 8.36 0.03 11.17
N ASP A 85 9.63 -0.22 10.85
CA ASP A 85 10.63 0.83 10.64
C ASP A 85 10.24 1.76 9.48
N LEU A 86 9.77 1.21 8.36
CA LEU A 86 9.27 1.99 7.22
C LEU A 86 8.04 2.82 7.59
N ALA A 87 7.08 2.24 8.33
CA ALA A 87 5.88 2.96 8.76
C ALA A 87 6.21 4.13 9.69
N GLU A 88 7.13 3.93 10.65
CA GLU A 88 7.59 5.00 11.54
C GLU A 88 8.33 6.10 10.77
N ALA A 89 9.24 5.71 9.87
CA ALA A 89 10.02 6.66 9.07
C ALA A 89 9.14 7.48 8.11
N ALA A 90 8.13 6.87 7.49
CA ALA A 90 7.17 7.57 6.63
C ALA A 90 6.37 8.61 7.43
N ARG A 91 5.84 8.20 8.60
CA ARG A 91 5.09 9.11 9.50
C ARG A 91 5.95 10.27 10.01
N ALA A 92 7.21 10.02 10.34
CA ALA A 92 8.13 11.07 10.78
C ALA A 92 8.35 12.15 9.69
N ARG A 93 8.12 11.81 8.42
CA ARG A 93 8.18 12.72 7.27
C ARG A 93 6.83 13.30 6.86
N GLY A 94 5.76 12.97 7.59
CA GLY A 94 4.39 13.38 7.24
C GLY A 94 3.80 12.64 6.04
N ILE A 95 4.42 11.53 5.61
CA ILE A 95 3.93 10.69 4.52
C ILE A 95 2.90 9.70 5.11
N GLY A 96 1.76 9.56 4.43
CA GLY A 96 0.71 8.61 4.80
C GLY A 96 1.14 7.15 4.62
N VAL A 97 0.44 6.24 5.28
CA VAL A 97 0.73 4.80 5.19
C VAL A 97 -0.49 4.07 4.63
N MET A 98 -0.21 3.20 3.66
CA MET A 98 -1.07 2.13 3.20
C MET A 98 -0.41 0.80 3.56
N THR A 99 -1.19 -0.19 4.02
CA THR A 99 -0.69 -1.57 4.13
C THR A 99 -1.24 -2.39 2.99
N GLY A 100 -0.36 -2.93 2.17
CA GLY A 100 -0.70 -3.79 1.04
C GLY A 100 -0.28 -5.24 1.25
N CYS A 101 -0.59 -6.07 0.27
CA CYS A 101 -0.09 -7.43 0.18
C CYS A 101 0.25 -7.82 -1.26
N MET A 102 0.94 -8.94 -1.41
CA MET A 102 0.91 -9.71 -2.66
C MET A 102 -0.33 -10.60 -2.67
N ILE A 103 -0.64 -11.23 -3.81
CA ILE A 103 -1.59 -12.36 -3.80
C ILE A 103 -0.98 -13.47 -2.93
N CYS A 104 -1.57 -13.70 -1.76
CA CYS A 104 -0.97 -14.52 -0.71
C CYS A 104 -2.03 -15.19 0.18
N SER A 105 -1.60 -16.13 1.02
CA SER A 105 -2.45 -16.78 2.03
C SER A 105 -2.65 -15.92 3.28
N SER A 106 -3.64 -16.24 4.12
CA SER A 106 -3.86 -15.55 5.40
C SER A 106 -2.63 -15.48 6.30
N LEU A 107 -1.68 -16.41 6.13
CA LEU A 107 -0.43 -16.44 6.91
C LEU A 107 0.44 -15.19 6.68
N SER A 108 0.47 -14.66 5.45
CA SER A 108 1.21 -13.42 5.14
C SER A 108 0.48 -12.18 5.64
N ILE A 109 -0.85 -12.23 5.66
CA ILE A 109 -1.71 -11.13 6.12
C ILE A 109 -1.67 -10.96 7.63
N ALA A 110 -1.60 -12.05 8.39
CA ALA A 110 -1.66 -12.03 9.85
C ALA A 110 -0.68 -11.03 10.50
N PRO A 111 0.63 -11.01 10.17
CA PRO A 111 1.55 -9.97 10.65
C PRO A 111 1.23 -8.57 10.11
N ALA A 112 0.75 -8.45 8.87
CA ALA A 112 0.48 -7.15 8.23
C ALA A 112 -0.64 -6.37 8.94
N TRP A 113 -1.51 -7.07 9.68
CA TRP A 113 -2.56 -6.46 10.50
C TRP A 113 -2.04 -5.42 11.51
N ALA A 114 -0.82 -5.62 12.03
CA ALA A 114 -0.19 -4.68 12.97
C ALA A 114 0.14 -3.32 12.32
N ILE A 115 0.44 -3.31 11.02
CA ILE A 115 0.67 -2.08 10.25
C ILE A 115 -0.67 -1.50 9.79
N ALA A 116 -1.61 -2.35 9.38
CA ALA A 116 -2.94 -1.96 8.93
C ALA A 116 -3.70 -1.14 9.98
N ALA A 117 -3.57 -1.47 11.27
CA ALA A 117 -4.18 -0.71 12.37
C ALA A 117 -3.72 0.76 12.45
N GLN A 118 -2.63 1.11 11.77
CA GLN A 118 -2.03 2.45 11.75
C GLN A 118 -2.12 3.11 10.36
N SER A 119 -2.78 2.47 9.40
CA SER A 119 -2.80 2.88 8.00
C SER A 119 -4.10 3.59 7.63
N SER A 120 -4.01 4.53 6.70
CA SER A 120 -5.18 5.21 6.13
C SER A 120 -5.86 4.35 5.08
N PHE A 121 -5.11 3.46 4.42
CA PHE A 121 -5.57 2.52 3.40
C PHE A 121 -5.06 1.13 3.73
N VAL A 122 -5.88 0.11 3.44
CA VAL A 122 -5.55 -1.28 3.71
C VAL A 122 -6.00 -2.12 2.51
N ASP A 123 -5.03 -2.74 1.86
CA ASP A 123 -5.20 -3.71 0.77
C ASP A 123 -4.61 -5.06 1.21
N LEU A 124 -5.42 -5.84 1.92
CA LEU A 124 -5.04 -7.15 2.47
C LEU A 124 -5.91 -8.26 1.91
N ASP A 125 -6.42 -8.08 0.70
CA ASP A 125 -7.42 -8.95 0.09
C ASP A 125 -6.84 -10.22 -0.56
N GLY A 126 -5.52 -10.39 -0.58
CA GLY A 126 -4.82 -11.52 -1.17
C GLY A 126 -5.48 -12.89 -0.94
N PRO A 127 -5.86 -13.25 0.31
CA PRO A 127 -6.50 -14.52 0.60
C PRO A 127 -7.90 -14.70 -0.01
N LEU A 128 -8.62 -13.60 -0.28
CA LEU A 128 -9.96 -13.63 -0.86
C LEU A 128 -9.95 -14.06 -2.33
N TRP A 129 -8.80 -13.96 -2.99
CA TRP A 129 -8.59 -14.42 -4.35
C TRP A 129 -8.31 -15.93 -4.44
N LEU A 130 -8.00 -16.59 -3.32
CA LEU A 130 -7.64 -18.01 -3.30
C LEU A 130 -8.89 -18.89 -3.26
N ALA A 131 -8.91 -19.95 -4.07
CA ALA A 131 -9.98 -20.95 -4.03
C ALA A 131 -9.99 -21.72 -2.69
N GLU A 132 -8.82 -21.88 -2.07
CA GLU A 132 -8.65 -22.49 -0.76
C GLU A 132 -7.53 -21.75 0.00
N ASP A 133 -7.79 -21.42 1.26
CA ASP A 133 -6.84 -20.79 2.18
C ASP A 133 -6.77 -21.58 3.50
N ARG A 134 -5.85 -21.20 4.38
CA ARG A 134 -5.60 -21.87 5.66
C ARG A 134 -6.78 -21.72 6.61
N ALA A 135 -7.18 -22.83 7.22
CA ALA A 135 -8.22 -22.84 8.25
C ALA A 135 -7.86 -21.91 9.43
N GLY A 136 -8.84 -21.12 9.88
CA GLY A 136 -8.65 -20.13 10.94
C GLY A 136 -7.97 -18.84 10.47
N GLY A 137 -7.76 -18.67 9.16
CA GLY A 137 -7.26 -17.43 8.55
C GLY A 137 -8.23 -16.26 8.62
N VAL A 138 -7.93 -15.21 7.88
CA VAL A 138 -8.82 -14.05 7.73
C VAL A 138 -10.14 -14.47 7.12
N SER A 139 -11.20 -13.73 7.42
CA SER A 139 -12.51 -13.92 6.80
C SER A 139 -13.04 -12.61 6.30
N ALA A 140 -13.83 -12.65 5.22
CA ALA A 140 -14.52 -11.47 4.72
C ALA A 140 -16.02 -11.76 4.57
N ALA A 141 -16.84 -10.82 5.04
CA ALA A 141 -18.28 -10.86 4.89
C ALA A 141 -18.82 -9.45 4.70
N ASN A 142 -19.70 -9.26 3.70
CA ASN A 142 -20.35 -7.98 3.42
C ASN A 142 -19.38 -6.79 3.26
N GLY A 143 -18.24 -7.03 2.62
CA GLY A 143 -17.20 -6.00 2.42
C GLY A 143 -16.38 -5.66 3.66
N ILE A 144 -16.52 -6.42 4.76
CA ILE A 144 -15.74 -6.25 5.98
C ILE A 144 -14.83 -7.46 6.15
N MET A 145 -13.54 -7.19 6.30
CA MET A 145 -12.53 -8.20 6.59
C MET A 145 -12.28 -8.29 8.11
N SER A 146 -12.24 -9.50 8.63
CA SER A 146 -11.99 -9.82 10.04
C SER A 146 -10.62 -10.51 10.19
N PRO A 147 -9.92 -10.28 11.31
CA PRO A 147 -8.60 -10.86 11.54
C PRO A 147 -8.65 -12.39 11.64
N PRO A 148 -7.49 -13.07 11.52
CA PRO A 148 -7.40 -14.50 11.79
C PRO A 148 -7.80 -14.87 13.21
N GLN A 149 -8.07 -16.15 13.46
CA GLN A 149 -8.36 -16.66 14.80
C GLN A 149 -7.14 -16.51 15.73
N PRO A 150 -7.34 -16.32 17.04
CA PRO A 150 -6.25 -16.29 18.00
C PRO A 150 -5.33 -17.51 17.89
N GLY A 151 -4.02 -17.29 17.89
CA GLY A 151 -3.03 -18.35 17.73
C GLY A 151 -2.82 -18.86 16.30
N PHE A 152 -3.47 -18.26 15.29
CA PHE A 152 -3.22 -18.57 13.88
C PHE A 152 -1.78 -18.21 13.46
N TRP A 153 -1.32 -17.04 13.87
CA TRP A 153 0.07 -16.59 13.70
C TRP A 153 0.43 -15.62 14.83
N GLY A 154 1.58 -15.83 15.46
CA GLY A 154 1.96 -15.07 16.65
C GLY A 154 1.12 -15.40 17.88
N GLY A 155 1.30 -14.61 18.95
CA GLY A 155 0.65 -14.79 20.25
C GLY A 155 -0.38 -13.70 20.58
N ILE A 156 -0.99 -13.12 19.56
CA ILE A 156 -2.09 -12.15 19.65
C ILE A 156 -3.42 -12.80 19.27
#